data_AF-R4SZB9-F1
#
_entry.id   AF-R4SZB9-F1
#
_cell.length_a   1.000
_cell.length_b   1.000
_cell.length_c   1.000
_cell.angle_alpha   90.00
_cell.angle_beta   90.00
_cell.angle_gamma   90.00
#
_symmetry.space_group_name_H-M   'P 1'
#
loop_
_entity.id
_entity.type
_entity.pdbx_description
1 polymer ?
#
loop_
_entity_poly.entity_id
_entity_poly.type
_entity_poly.pdbx_seq_one_letter_code
_entity_poly.pdbx_strand_id
1 'polypeptide(L)' 'MDTTVYTVKGMTCSGCMNKVTTAVNGVAGVSEVDADIATGEVTVVSEGPVDARLVRSAVEEAGYEVVG' A
#
# COMPACT_ATOMS: atom_id res chain seq x y z
N MET A 1 -13.40 8.88 6.10
CA MET A 1 -12.09 9.12 5.47
C MET A 1 -11.03 8.87 6.51
N ASP A 2 -10.48 7.67 6.46
CA ASP A 2 -9.42 7.18 7.32
C ASP A 2 -8.13 7.15 6.51
N THR A 3 -7.00 7.41 7.18
CA THR A 3 -5.68 7.39 6.57
C THR A 3 -4.78 6.47 7.37
N THR A 4 -4.23 5.46 6.71
CA THR A 4 -3.31 4.50 7.32
C THR A 4 -2.01 4.48 6.54
N VAL A 5 -0.88 4.55 7.24
CA VAL A 5 0.44 4.52 6.63
C VAL A 5 1.07 3.16 6.92
N TYR A 6 1.61 2.55 5.87
CA TYR A 6 2.33 1.28 5.92
C TYR A 6 3.76 1.51 5.40
N THR A 7 4.75 0.81 5.92
CA THR A 7 6.08 0.83 5.33
C THR A 7 6.27 -0.45 4.51
N VAL A 8 6.73 -0.32 3.27
CA VAL A 8 6.93 -1.46 2.35
C VAL A 8 8.40 -1.60 2.02
N LYS A 9 8.97 -2.76 2.30
CA LYS A 9 10.33 -3.11 1.91
C LYS A 9 10.40 -3.57 0.47
N GLY A 10 11.48 -3.16 -0.22
CA GLY A 10 11.79 -3.59 -1.57
C GLY A 10 11.32 -2.64 -2.69
N MET A 11 10.63 -1.55 -2.36
CA MET A 11 10.32 -0.49 -3.33
C MET A 11 11.57 0.34 -3.62
N THR A 12 12.35 -0.03 -4.63
CA THR A 12 13.60 0.68 -5.03
C THR A 12 13.47 1.38 -6.38
N CYS A 13 12.31 1.30 -7.03
CA CYS A 13 12.12 1.78 -8.39
C CYS A 13 10.70 2.31 -8.62
N SER A 14 10.51 3.26 -9.53
CA SER A 14 9.19 3.84 -9.87
C SER A 14 8.20 2.78 -10.35
N GLY A 15 8.67 1.74 -11.05
CA GLY A 15 7.83 0.60 -11.43
C GLY A 15 7.41 -0.29 -10.26
N CYS A 16 8.24 -0.33 -9.21
CA CYS A 16 8.01 -1.11 -8.01
C CYS A 16 6.91 -0.45 -7.17
N MET A 17 7.00 0.87 -7.00
CA MET A 17 5.98 1.72 -6.41
C MET A 17 4.63 1.55 -7.12
N ASN A 18 4.58 1.73 -8.45
CA ASN A 18 3.33 1.60 -9.20
C ASN A 18 2.66 0.23 -9.05
N LYS A 19 3.44 -0.86 -8.94
CA LYS A 19 2.91 -2.20 -8.66
C LYS A 19 2.22 -2.25 -7.31
N VAL A 20 2.87 -1.75 -6.26
CA VAL A 20 2.32 -1.70 -4.89
C VAL A 20 1.07 -0.82 -4.85
N THR A 21 1.14 0.40 -5.38
CA THR A 21 0.00 1.33 -5.45
C THR A 21 -1.20 0.72 -6.16
N THR A 22 -0.98 0.02 -7.28
CA THR A 22 -2.06 -0.64 -8.04
C THR A 22 -2.66 -1.81 -7.27
N ALA A 23 -1.82 -2.62 -6.61
CA ALA A 23 -2.29 -3.75 -5.81
C ALA A 23 -3.15 -3.29 -4.63
N VAL A 24 -2.70 -2.27 -3.90
CA VAL A 24 -3.43 -1.73 -2.74
C VAL A 24 -4.71 -0.98 -3.15
N ASN A 25 -4.71 -0.27 -4.29
CA ASN A 25 -5.94 0.33 -4.83
C ASN A 25 -7.02 -0.71 -5.19
N GLY A 26 -6.65 -1.96 -5.44
CA GLY A 26 -7.59 -3.05 -5.67
C GLY A 26 -8.32 -3.52 -4.41
N VAL A 27 -7.89 -3.10 -3.22
CA VAL A 27 -8.51 -3.50 -1.95
C VAL A 27 -9.84 -2.79 -1.76
N ALA A 28 -10.90 -3.55 -1.49
CA ALA A 28 -12.23 -3.00 -1.26
C ALA A 28 -12.24 -1.98 -0.10
N GLY A 29 -12.78 -0.80 -0.36
CA GLY A 29 -12.87 0.30 0.59
C GLY A 29 -11.69 1.28 0.54
N VAL A 30 -10.63 0.98 -0.20
CA VAL A 30 -9.56 1.93 -0.52
C VAL A 30 -10.05 2.93 -1.56
N SER A 31 -9.79 4.20 -1.32
CA SER A 31 -10.17 5.31 -2.18
C SER A 31 -8.96 5.94 -2.87
N GLU A 32 -7.83 6.01 -2.19
CA GLU A 32 -6.59 6.56 -2.72
C GLU A 32 -5.39 5.86 -2.09
N VAL A 33 -4.31 5.73 -2.86
CA VAL A 33 -3.03 5.17 -2.40
C VAL A 33 -1.92 6.04 -2.92
N ASP A 34 -1.08 6.52 -2.02
CA ASP A 34 0.14 7.26 -2.32
C ASP A 34 1.33 6.48 -1.78
N ALA A 35 2.36 6.28 -2.59
CA ALA A 35 3.54 5.54 -2.18
C ALA A 35 4.78 6.38 -2.45
N ASP A 36 5.73 6.34 -1.52
CA ASP A 36 6.98 7.10 -1.56
C ASP A 36 8.17 6.13 -1.57
N ILE A 37 9.03 6.22 -2.59
CA ILE A 37 10.24 5.39 -2.72
C ILE A 37 11.37 5.91 -1.82
N ALA A 38 11.43 7.22 -1.58
CA ALA A 38 12.45 7.83 -0.76
C ALA A 38 12.32 7.41 0.70
N THR A 39 11.09 7.28 1.21
CA THR A 39 10.84 6.82 2.58
C THR A 39 10.47 5.33 2.67
N GLY A 40 9.93 4.75 1.58
CA GLY A 40 9.37 3.40 1.56
C GLY A 40 7.97 3.34 2.17
N GLU A 41 7.31 4.47 2.38
CA GLU A 41 5.97 4.54 2.95
C GLU A 41 4.88 4.42 1.88
N VAL A 42 3.75 3.85 2.27
CA VAL A 42 2.54 3.71 1.48
C VAL A 42 1.38 4.22 2.33
N THR A 43 0.87 5.38 1.96
CA THR A 43 -0.30 6.01 2.55
C THR A 43 -1.55 5.52 1.85
N VAL A 44 -2.47 4.96 2.62
CA VAL A 44 -3.75 4.44 2.14
C VAL A 44 -4.87 5.28 2.72
N VAL A 45 -5.67 5.86 1.84
CA VAL A 45 -6.88 6.61 2.20
C VAL A 45 -8.09 5.76 1.85
N SER A 46 -9.02 5.64 2.81
CA SER A 46 -10.23 4.85 2.65
C SER A 46 -11.46 5.59 3.18
N GLU A 47 -12.64 5.27 2.66
CA GLU A 47 -13.89 5.89 3.13
C GLU A 47 -14.25 5.49 4.57
N GLY A 48 -13.80 4.32 5.00
CA GLY A 48 -13.92 3.82 6.38
C GLY A 48 -12.78 2.87 6.75
N PRO A 49 -12.87 2.17 7.89
CA PRO A 49 -11.83 1.25 8.33
C PRO A 49 -11.64 0.09 7.34
N VAL A 50 -10.42 -0.05 6.83
CA VAL A 50 -9.98 -1.17 5.98
C VAL A 50 -9.20 -2.16 6.83
N ASP A 51 -9.43 -3.45 6.61
CA ASP A 51 -8.67 -4.50 7.31
C ASP A 51 -7.21 -4.47 6.80
N ALA A 52 -6.28 -4.15 7.71
CA ALA A 52 -4.85 -4.10 7.41
C ALA A 52 -4.31 -5.42 6.83
N ARG A 53 -4.96 -6.56 7.11
CA ARG A 53 -4.59 -7.86 6.52
C ARG A 53 -4.85 -7.90 5.01
N LEU A 54 -5.91 -7.24 4.53
CA LEU A 54 -6.20 -7.17 3.09
C LEU A 54 -5.16 -6.33 2.36
N VAL A 55 -4.78 -5.19 2.95
CA VAL A 55 -3.70 -4.34 2.41
C VAL A 55 -2.39 -5.12 2.38
N ARG A 56 -2.03 -5.78 3.50
CA ARG A 56 -0.80 -6.58 3.56
C ARG A 56 -0.79 -7.71 2.53
N SER A 57 -1.88 -8.47 2.41
CA SER A 57 -1.96 -9.54 1.40
C SER A 57 -1.85 -9.00 -0.03
N ALA A 58 -2.46 -7.85 -0.36
CA ALA A 58 -2.30 -7.24 -1.68
C ALA A 58 -0.84 -6.87 -1.99
N VAL A 59 -0.11 -6.36 -0.98
CA VAL A 59 1.32 -6.04 -1.11
C VAL A 59 2.17 -7.32 -1.24
N GLU A 60 1.87 -8.36 -0.46
CA GLU A 60 2.52 -9.68 -0.52
C GLU A 60 2.31 -10.35 -1.89
N GLU A 61 1.09 -10.29 -2.46
CA GLU A 61 0.81 -10.78 -3.81
C GLU A 61 1.52 -9.99 -4.91
N ALA A 62 1.80 -8.71 -4.68
CA ALA A 62 2.65 -7.91 -5.56
C ALA A 62 4.15 -8.25 -5.46
N GLY A 63 4.54 -9.09 -4.49
CA GLY A 63 5.90 -9.56 -4.25
C GLY A 63 6.72 -8.69 -3.29
N TYR A 64 6.05 -7.92 -2.43
CA TYR A 64 6.69 -7.03 -1.45
C TYR A 64 6.26 -7.36 -0.03
N GLU A 65 7.00 -6.86 0.95
CA GLU A 65 6.70 -7.07 2.37
C GLU A 65 6.31 -5.76 3.02
N VAL A 66 5.17 -5.75 3.73
CA VAL A 66 4.81 -4.64 4.63
C VAL A 66 5.51 -4.87 5.98
N VAL A 67 6.24 -3.86 6.44
CA VAL A 67 6.86 -3.80 7.76
C VAL A 67 6.16 -2.70 8.58
N GLY A 68 5.52 -3.07 9.68
CA GLY A 68 4.76 -2.13 10.51
C GLY A 68 3.44 -2.71 10.97
#